data_AF-A0A7X5VKE0-F1
#
_entry.id   AF-A0A7X5VKE0-F1
#
_cell.length_a   1.000
_cell.length_b   1.000
_cell.length_c   1.000
_cell.angle_alpha   90.00
_cell.angle_beta   90.00
_cell.angle_gamma   90.00
#
_symmetry.space_group_name_H-M   'P 1'
#
loop_
_entity.id
_entity.type
_entity.pdbx_description
1 polymer ?
#
loop_
_entity_poly.entity_id
_entity_poly.type
_entity_poly.pdbx_seq_one_letter_code
_entity_poly.pdbx_strand_id
1 'polypeptide(L)'
;MKKRKLILALGCAVLLAGSAVVFAGLGGNDDQASDLDLNNDFPDLGGCVCPMVYDPVVCFKEGPDGTIVRKSFSNACFAGCEGFTRCASFSFNIR
;
A
#
# COMPACT_ATOMS: atom_id res chain seq x y z
N MET A 1 -35.07 -35.05 17.34
CA MET A 1 -36.17 -34.06 17.40
C MET A 1 -35.62 -32.76 17.98
N LYS A 2 -35.93 -31.66 17.33
CA LYS A 2 -35.40 -30.30 17.49
C LYS A 2 -36.26 -29.53 18.50
N LYS A 3 -35.68 -28.86 19.51
CA LYS A 3 -36.11 -27.52 20.02
C LYS A 3 -34.95 -26.81 20.73
N ARG A 4 -34.60 -25.64 20.19
CA ARG A 4 -33.69 -24.63 20.75
C ARG A 4 -34.45 -23.80 21.81
N LYS A 5 -33.76 -23.36 22.86
CA LYS A 5 -34.13 -22.25 23.77
C LYS A 5 -32.82 -21.44 23.92
N LEU A 6 -32.56 -20.20 23.47
CA LEU A 6 -33.32 -18.94 23.40
C LEU A 6 -34.03 -18.70 24.75
N ILE A 7 -33.72 -17.73 25.61
CA ILE A 7 -33.33 -16.30 25.53
C ILE A 7 -32.65 -15.98 26.92
N LEU A 8 -31.75 -15.02 27.18
CA LEU A 8 -31.97 -13.57 27.37
C LEU A 8 -30.68 -12.89 27.90
N ALA A 9 -30.45 -11.66 27.45
CA ALA A 9 -29.27 -10.82 27.66
C ALA A 9 -29.03 -10.36 29.12
N LEU A 10 -27.74 -10.25 29.50
CA LEU A 10 -27.17 -9.46 30.60
C LEU A 10 -25.66 -9.38 30.33
N GLY A 11 -24.95 -8.27 30.23
CA GLY A 11 -25.29 -6.86 30.25
C GLY A 11 -24.05 -6.11 29.75
N CYS A 12 -24.28 -4.99 29.07
CA CYS A 12 -23.24 -4.10 28.57
C CYS A 12 -22.56 -3.39 29.76
N ALA A 13 -21.26 -3.62 29.97
CA ALA A 13 -20.48 -2.87 30.94
C ALA A 13 -19.02 -2.75 30.46
N VAL A 14 -18.77 -1.90 29.46
CA VAL A 14 -17.44 -1.30 29.26
C VAL A 14 -17.54 0.14 29.72
N LEU A 15 -16.84 0.42 30.82
CA LEU A 15 -16.86 1.66 31.58
C LEU A 15 -16.26 2.81 30.75
N LEU A 16 -17.09 3.78 30.38
CA LEU A 16 -16.65 5.11 29.96
C LEU A 16 -16.23 5.90 31.21
N ALA A 17 -14.93 5.89 31.52
CA ALA A 17 -14.33 6.89 32.40
C ALA A 17 -13.95 8.10 31.55
N GLY A 18 -14.75 9.16 31.63
CA GLY A 18 -14.42 10.46 31.06
C GLY A 18 -13.42 11.22 31.93
N SER A 19 -12.50 11.93 31.28
CA SER A 19 -12.14 13.33 31.53
C SER A 19 -11.07 13.77 30.53
N ALA A 20 -11.28 14.94 29.94
CA ALA A 20 -10.61 15.43 28.75
C ALA A 20 -9.13 15.80 28.96
N VAL A 21 -8.29 15.55 27.95
CA VAL A 21 -7.14 16.39 27.65
C VAL A 21 -7.29 16.92 26.23
N VAL A 22 -7.73 18.17 26.14
CA VAL A 22 -7.73 18.97 24.92
C VAL A 22 -6.28 19.41 24.71
N PHE A 23 -5.58 18.82 23.76
CA PHE A 23 -4.35 19.44 23.26
C PHE A 23 -4.74 20.53 22.27
N ALA A 24 -4.89 21.75 22.80
CA ALA A 24 -4.90 22.98 22.01
C ALA A 24 -3.44 23.32 21.64
N GLY A 25 -2.96 22.75 20.54
CA GLY A 25 -1.74 23.20 19.87
C GLY A 25 -2.10 24.31 18.89
N LEU A 26 -1.89 25.57 19.30
CA LEU A 26 -1.82 26.73 18.41
C LEU A 26 -0.40 26.83 17.86
N GLY A 27 -0.24 26.95 16.55
CA GLY A 27 1.04 27.31 15.92
C GLY A 27 1.19 26.67 14.56
N GLY A 28 0.65 27.32 13.54
CA GLY A 28 0.99 27.03 12.15
C GLY A 28 2.43 27.44 11.83
N ASN A 29 3.00 26.79 10.81
CA ASN A 29 3.71 27.39 9.68
C ASN A 29 4.38 26.26 8.90
N ASP A 30 3.61 25.65 8.00
CA ASP A 30 4.14 24.86 6.90
C ASP A 30 3.35 25.24 5.65
N ASP A 31 3.89 26.24 4.96
CA ASP A 31 3.69 26.45 3.53
C ASP A 31 4.14 25.18 2.79
N GLN A 32 3.30 24.15 2.79
CA GLN A 32 3.24 23.19 1.69
C GLN A 32 1.97 23.45 0.90
N ALA A 33 1.87 24.68 0.39
CA ALA A 33 1.29 24.91 -0.92
C ALA A 33 2.20 24.21 -1.95
N SER A 34 2.01 22.90 -2.09
CA SER A 34 2.12 22.26 -3.39
C SER A 34 0.68 22.03 -3.85
N ASP A 35 0.11 23.09 -4.41
CA ASP A 35 -1.10 23.04 -5.23
C ASP A 35 -0.86 22.06 -6.39
N LEU A 36 -1.26 20.81 -6.18
CA LEU A 36 -1.84 19.99 -7.23
C LEU A 36 -3.18 19.52 -6.68
N ASP A 37 -4.14 20.42 -6.80
CA ASP A 37 -5.57 20.16 -6.67
C ASP A 37 -5.98 19.19 -7.81
N LEU A 38 -5.65 17.91 -7.64
CA LEU A 38 -6.08 16.82 -8.52
C LEU A 38 -7.28 16.14 -7.87
N ASN A 39 -8.32 16.93 -7.56
CA ASN A 39 -9.69 16.47 -7.45
C ASN A 39 -10.21 16.04 -8.84
N ASN A 40 -9.55 15.04 -9.43
CA ASN A 40 -10.20 14.10 -10.31
C ASN A 40 -10.45 12.84 -9.48
N ASP A 41 -11.71 12.60 -9.17
CA ASP A 41 -12.28 11.25 -9.19
C ASP A 41 -11.81 10.54 -10.48
N PHE A 42 -10.60 9.99 -10.49
CA PHE A 42 -10.20 9.03 -11.50
C PHE A 42 -10.69 7.67 -10.98
N PRO A 43 -11.74 7.09 -11.57
CA PRO A 43 -12.24 5.80 -11.16
C PRO A 43 -11.12 4.79 -11.41
N ASP A 44 -10.63 4.13 -10.36
CA ASP A 44 -9.82 2.91 -10.47
C ASP A 44 -8.71 2.94 -11.54
N LEU A 45 -7.62 3.69 -11.30
CA LEU A 45 -6.34 3.32 -11.93
C LEU A 45 -5.74 2.11 -11.22
N GLY A 46 -6.37 0.95 -11.40
CA GLY A 46 -5.69 -0.35 -11.35
C GLY A 46 -4.60 -0.49 -12.43
N GLY A 47 -4.26 0.60 -13.14
CA GLY A 47 -3.19 0.70 -14.12
C GLY A 47 -1.97 1.38 -13.50
N CYS A 48 -0.86 0.67 -13.49
CA CYS A 48 0.40 1.20 -13.00
C CYS A 48 0.96 2.24 -13.99
N VAL A 49 1.07 3.50 -13.55
CA VAL A 49 1.61 4.59 -14.37
C VAL A 49 3.13 4.65 -14.22
N CYS A 50 3.85 4.21 -15.26
CA CYS A 50 5.30 4.22 -15.28
C CYS A 50 5.86 5.15 -16.36
N PRO A 51 7.03 5.79 -16.09
CA PRO A 51 7.71 6.58 -17.11
C PRO A 51 8.16 5.68 -18.27
N MET A 52 8.16 6.24 -19.47
CA MET A 52 8.69 5.60 -20.69
C MET A 52 10.23 5.66 -20.77
N VAL A 53 10.91 5.84 -19.63
CA VAL A 53 12.37 5.84 -19.54
C VAL A 53 12.87 4.40 -19.53
N TYR A 54 13.86 4.12 -20.37
CA TYR A 54 14.51 2.81 -20.44
C TYR A 54 15.70 2.75 -19.47
N ASP A 55 15.53 1.99 -18.40
CA ASP A 55 16.54 1.67 -17.38
C ASP A 55 16.41 0.17 -17.03
N PRO A 56 17.00 -0.72 -17.83
CA PRO A 56 16.66 -2.14 -17.81
C PRO A 56 17.02 -2.82 -16.48
N VAL A 57 16.05 -3.55 -15.93
CA VAL A 57 16.22 -4.33 -14.70
C VAL A 57 15.87 -5.79 -14.92
N VAL A 58 16.50 -6.66 -14.14
CA VAL A 58 16.17 -8.09 -14.08
C VAL A 58 15.63 -8.38 -12.69
N CYS A 59 14.44 -8.95 -12.62
CA CYS A 59 13.77 -9.20 -11.35
C CYS A 59 13.40 -10.67 -11.16
N PHE A 60 13.26 -11.03 -9.88
CA PHE A 60 12.88 -12.36 -9.42
C PHE A 60 11.61 -12.26 -8.57
N LYS A 61 10.73 -13.24 -8.72
CA LYS A 61 9.51 -13.39 -7.91
C LYS A 61 9.33 -14.87 -7.56
N GLU A 62 8.93 -15.13 -6.33
CA GLU A 62 8.54 -16.47 -5.90
C GLU A 62 7.07 -16.71 -6.30
N GLY A 63 6.83 -17.76 -7.07
CA GLY A 63 5.50 -18.23 -7.40
C GLY A 63 4.84 -18.92 -6.20
N PRO A 64 3.52 -19.17 -6.25
CA PRO A 64 2.79 -19.82 -5.17
C PRO A 64 3.32 -21.23 -4.84
N ASP A 65 3.98 -21.88 -5.80
CA ASP A 65 4.57 -23.22 -5.65
C ASP A 65 6.05 -23.20 -5.21
N GLY A 66 6.58 -22.04 -4.80
CA GLY A 66 7.99 -21.86 -4.42
C GLY A 66 8.96 -21.78 -5.62
N THR A 67 8.44 -21.70 -6.85
CA THR A 67 9.26 -21.54 -8.05
C THR A 67 9.79 -20.11 -8.17
N ILE A 68 11.07 -19.95 -8.53
CA ILE A 68 11.64 -18.62 -8.78
C ILE A 68 11.47 -18.26 -10.26
N VAL A 69 10.65 -17.25 -10.53
CA VAL A 69 10.43 -16.68 -11.87
C VAL A 69 11.38 -15.50 -12.06
N ARG A 70 12.17 -15.53 -13.14
CA ARG A 70 13.06 -14.45 -13.56
C ARG A 70 12.50 -13.77 -14.80
N LYS A 71 12.41 -12.42 -14.79
CA LYS A 71 11.94 -11.64 -15.94
C LYS A 71 12.69 -10.30 -16.03
N SER A 72 12.92 -9.82 -17.26
CA SER A 72 13.51 -8.51 -17.54
C SER A 72 12.42 -7.48 -17.84
N PHE A 73 12.64 -6.24 -17.39
CA PHE A 73 11.72 -5.11 -17.56
C PHE A 73 12.43 -3.89 -18.09
N SER A 74 11.69 -3.02 -18.79
CA SER A 74 12.20 -1.74 -19.31
C SER A 74 12.64 -0.78 -18.22
N ASN A 75 12.01 -0.84 -17.04
CA ASN A 75 12.44 -0.14 -15.83
C ASN A 75 11.87 -0.80 -14.56
N ALA A 76 12.40 -0.38 -13.41
CA ALA A 76 11.98 -0.87 -12.09
C ALA A 76 10.50 -0.61 -11.78
N CYS A 77 9.93 0.47 -12.32
CA CYS A 77 8.51 0.76 -12.14
C CYS A 77 7.66 -0.35 -12.77
N PHE A 78 7.88 -0.68 -14.05
CA PHE A 78 7.15 -1.75 -14.73
C PHE A 78 7.28 -3.11 -14.02
N ALA A 79 8.45 -3.38 -13.42
CA ALA A 79 8.63 -4.60 -12.63
C ALA A 79 7.76 -4.60 -11.34
N GLY A 80 7.74 -3.48 -10.62
CA GLY A 80 6.90 -3.31 -9.42
C GLY A 80 5.41 -3.44 -9.73
N CYS A 81 4.98 -2.96 -10.89
CA CYS A 81 3.60 -3.12 -11.37
C CYS A 81 3.18 -4.58 -11.53
N GLU A 82 4.08 -5.45 -12.00
CA GLU A 82 3.83 -6.89 -12.09
C GLU A 82 4.05 -7.62 -10.74
N GLY A 83 4.37 -6.89 -9.69
CA GLY A 83 4.59 -7.42 -8.34
C GLY A 83 5.95 -8.10 -8.17
N PHE A 84 6.98 -7.68 -8.91
CA PHE A 84 8.35 -8.11 -8.67
C PHE A 84 9.01 -7.17 -7.66
N THR A 85 9.51 -7.74 -6.56
CA THR A 85 10.10 -6.98 -5.43
C THR A 85 11.61 -7.12 -5.31
N ARG A 86 12.22 -8.11 -5.97
CA ARG A 86 13.67 -8.34 -5.96
C ARG A 86 14.26 -8.10 -7.34
N CYS A 87 14.75 -6.90 -7.59
CA CYS A 87 15.33 -6.48 -8.85
C CYS A 87 16.83 -6.20 -8.72
N ALA A 88 17.58 -6.55 -9.75
CA ALA A 88 18.96 -6.14 -9.94
C ALA A 88 19.02 -5.24 -11.17
N SER A 89 19.51 -4.02 -10.99
CA SER A 89 19.92 -3.15 -12.10
C SER A 89 21.22 -3.70 -12.66
N PHE A 90 21.42 -3.60 -13.99
CA PHE A 90 22.69 -3.93 -14.64
C PHE A 90 23.79 -2.90 -14.32
N SER A 91 23.92 -2.49 -13.05
CA SER A 91 25.06 -1.74 -12.53
C SER A 91 26.08 -2.69 -11.90
N PHE A 92 26.29 -3.85 -12.53
CA PHE A 92 27.53 -4.57 -12.31
C PHE A 92 28.58 -3.83 -13.12
N ASN A 93 29.34 -2.98 -12.43
CA ASN A 93 30.67 -2.57 -12.86
C ASN A 93 31.42 -3.85 -13.24
N ILE A 94 31.47 -4.14 -14.53
CA ILE A 94 32.41 -5.10 -15.10
C ILE A 94 33.79 -4.50 -14.85
N ARG A 95 34.48 -5.12 -13.89
CA ARG A 95 35.91 -4.93 -13.60
C ARG A 95 36.75 -5.08 -14.87
#